data_AF-A0A4R1LB49-F1
#
_entry.id   AF-A0A4R1LB49-F1
#
_cell.length_a   1.000
_cell.length_b   1.000
_cell.length_c   1.000
_cell.angle_alpha   90.00
_cell.angle_beta   90.00
_cell.angle_gamma   90.00
#
_symmetry.space_group_name_H-M   'P 1'
#
loop_
_entity.id
_entity.type
_entity.pdbx_description
1 polymer ?
#
loop_
_entity_poly.entity_id
_entity_poly.type
_entity_poly.pdbx_seq_one_letter_code
_entity_poly.pdbx_strand_id
1 'polypeptide(L)'
;MKSRFSIRIVFSFLALFLLVIPAVRFHGQAPPARANGVSGPDKMDAPETNKAEEQFRKSAAVQAIARTFHLQEETAAEIFEDFNSAVLILAILGFLAKALPKAFRKRTETLQKDLAEARKASEEANSRLRSVEDRLSRLDSEIEAFRIQMEQESAGDEQRMKETIETERQRIVASAEQDIAAAQAAAQRELKQFAANLAIERAQSELRLTPEADRELVSGFAGEIAGRFGKGARN
;
A
#
# COMPACT_ATOMS: atom_id res chain seq x y z
N MET A 1 -9.81 74.55 -36.75
CA MET A 1 -9.37 74.03 -35.44
C MET A 1 -8.99 72.57 -35.62
N LYS A 2 -7.68 72.29 -35.77
CA LYS A 2 -7.15 70.97 -36.15
C LYS A 2 -6.88 70.13 -34.90
N SER A 3 -7.29 68.86 -34.98
CA SER A 3 -7.24 67.83 -33.96
C SER A 3 -5.83 67.64 -33.38
N ARG A 4 -5.69 67.85 -32.06
CA ARG A 4 -4.54 67.44 -31.24
C ARG A 4 -4.90 66.34 -30.24
N PHE A 5 -6.01 65.64 -30.44
CA PHE A 5 -6.59 64.73 -29.43
C PHE A 5 -6.30 63.24 -29.67
N SER A 6 -5.71 62.86 -30.81
CA SER A 6 -5.61 61.44 -31.22
C SER A 6 -4.28 60.74 -30.86
N ILE A 7 -3.21 61.47 -30.53
CA ILE A 7 -1.86 60.89 -30.36
C ILE A 7 -1.58 60.45 -28.91
N ARG A 8 -2.17 61.14 -27.92
CA ARG A 8 -1.99 60.78 -26.48
C ARG A 8 -2.70 59.49 -26.06
N ILE A 9 -3.76 59.09 -26.77
CA ILE A 9 -4.53 57.88 -26.43
C ILE A 9 -3.80 56.61 -26.91
N VAL A 10 -3.07 56.69 -28.03
CA VAL A 10 -2.38 55.54 -28.63
C VAL A 10 -1.14 55.13 -27.80
N PHE A 11 -0.37 56.09 -27.29
CA PHE A 11 0.73 55.80 -26.36
C PHE A 11 0.26 55.28 -24.99
N SER A 12 -0.94 55.67 -24.53
CA SER A 12 -1.52 55.14 -23.29
C SER A 12 -1.99 53.68 -23.41
N PHE A 13 -2.35 53.22 -24.61
CA PHE A 13 -2.76 51.82 -24.83
C PHE A 13 -1.57 50.86 -24.96
N LEU A 14 -0.41 51.33 -25.46
CA LEU A 14 0.82 50.52 -25.50
C LEU A 14 1.42 50.30 -24.10
N ALA A 15 1.27 51.27 -23.18
CA ALA A 15 1.67 51.14 -21.79
C ALA A 15 0.77 50.19 -20.96
N LEU A 16 -0.46 49.92 -21.40
CA LEU A 16 -1.37 49.01 -20.70
C LEU A 16 -1.10 47.52 -21.00
N PHE A 17 -0.40 47.21 -22.08
CA PHE A 17 -0.09 45.82 -22.47
C PHE A 17 1.17 45.25 -21.78
N LEU A 18 1.92 46.09 -21.05
CA LEU A 18 3.08 45.67 -20.24
C LEU A 18 2.70 45.29 -18.78
N LEU A 19 1.40 45.31 -18.44
CA LEU A 19 0.89 44.96 -17.10
C LEU A 19 0.14 43.62 -17.05
N VAL A 20 0.55 42.63 -17.85
CA VAL A 20 0.07 41.24 -17.67
C VAL A 20 1.26 40.28 -17.63
N ILE A 21 2.07 40.43 -16.58
CA ILE A 21 2.97 39.39 -16.12
C ILE A 21 2.11 38.41 -15.30
N PRO A 22 2.06 37.09 -15.61
CA PRO A 22 1.37 36.15 -14.76
C PRO A 22 2.17 35.99 -13.46
N ALA A 23 1.58 36.46 -12.36
CA ALA A 23 2.10 36.26 -11.01
C ALA A 23 2.05 34.77 -10.65
N VAL A 24 3.17 34.06 -10.79
CA VAL A 24 3.42 32.84 -10.02
C VAL A 24 3.94 33.29 -8.67
N ARG A 25 3.03 33.41 -7.69
CA ARG A 25 3.38 33.67 -6.28
C ARG A 25 3.78 32.35 -5.63
N PHE A 26 5.08 32.08 -5.54
CA PHE A 26 5.63 31.10 -4.60
C PHE A 26 5.63 31.72 -3.20
N HIS A 27 5.07 30.98 -2.24
CA HIS A 27 5.08 31.30 -0.81
C HIS A 27 6.52 31.33 -0.28
N GLY A 28 6.90 32.42 0.40
CA GLY A 28 8.18 32.54 1.07
C GLY A 28 8.14 33.63 2.15
N GLN A 29 7.97 33.17 3.39
CA GLN A 29 8.37 33.75 4.68
C GLN A 29 8.52 35.29 4.80
N ALA A 30 7.72 35.89 5.68
CA ALA A 30 7.96 37.23 6.22
C ALA A 30 9.14 37.26 7.20
N PRO A 31 9.91 38.38 7.25
CA PRO A 31 10.56 38.81 8.49
C PRO A 31 10.20 40.26 8.88
N PRO A 32 10.46 40.65 10.15
CA PRO A 32 9.68 41.64 10.87
C PRO A 32 10.26 43.07 10.85
N ALA A 33 9.42 43.97 11.36
CA ALA A 33 9.61 45.41 11.50
C ALA A 33 10.95 45.86 12.12
N ARG A 34 11.48 46.98 11.61
CA ARG A 34 12.15 48.01 12.41
C ARG A 34 11.76 49.40 11.93
N ALA A 35 11.15 50.16 12.83
CA ALA A 35 11.07 51.60 12.78
C ALA A 35 12.47 52.20 13.04
N ASN A 36 12.83 53.24 12.30
CA ASN A 36 13.55 54.40 12.82
C ASN A 36 13.46 55.51 11.77
N GLY A 37 12.89 56.63 12.20
CA GLY A 37 12.72 57.81 11.36
C GLY A 37 14.00 58.61 11.22
N VAL A 38 14.14 59.26 10.07
CA VAL A 38 14.66 60.62 9.95
C VAL A 38 13.90 61.29 8.80
N SER A 39 13.25 62.39 9.14
CA SER A 39 12.59 63.34 8.26
C SER A 39 13.59 64.37 7.72
N GLY A 40 13.57 64.64 6.41
CA GLY A 40 14.23 65.79 5.76
C GLY A 40 14.03 65.75 4.24
N PRO A 41 13.68 66.86 3.55
CA PRO A 41 12.99 66.80 2.26
C PRO A 41 13.93 67.04 1.08
N ASP A 42 14.23 66.01 0.29
CA ASP A 42 14.82 66.20 -1.04
C ASP A 42 13.74 66.20 -2.11
N LYS A 43 13.45 67.42 -2.58
CA LYS A 43 12.75 67.63 -3.83
C LYS A 43 13.64 67.13 -4.96
N MET A 44 13.33 65.98 -5.54
CA MET A 44 13.88 65.60 -6.84
C MET A 44 13.05 66.27 -7.92
N ASP A 45 13.60 67.34 -8.48
CA ASP A 45 13.17 68.00 -9.70
C ASP A 45 13.23 67.01 -10.87
N ALA A 46 12.09 66.82 -11.56
CA ALA A 46 12.06 66.25 -12.90
C ALA A 46 12.22 67.39 -13.91
N PRO A 47 13.37 67.51 -14.61
CA PRO A 47 13.32 67.55 -16.08
C PRO A 47 14.65 67.12 -16.74
N GLU A 48 14.90 65.83 -16.94
CA GLU A 48 15.99 65.36 -17.81
C GLU A 48 15.50 64.53 -19.01
N THR A 49 14.20 64.24 -19.11
CA THR A 49 13.62 63.50 -20.25
C THR A 49 13.46 64.36 -21.51
N ASN A 50 13.15 65.66 -21.38
CA ASN A 50 12.92 66.53 -22.56
C ASN A 50 14.20 66.92 -23.31
N LYS A 51 15.36 67.01 -22.63
CA LYS A 51 16.62 67.42 -23.28
C LYS A 51 17.17 66.36 -24.24
N ALA A 52 16.96 65.08 -23.92
CA ALA A 52 17.38 63.98 -24.77
C ALA A 52 16.52 63.90 -26.05
N GLU A 53 15.21 64.13 -25.96
CA GLU A 53 14.31 64.18 -27.12
C GLU A 53 14.63 65.36 -28.05
N GLU A 54 14.96 66.54 -27.49
CA GLU A 54 15.39 67.70 -28.27
C GLU A 54 16.74 67.50 -28.99
N GLN A 55 17.64 66.68 -28.44
CA GLN A 55 18.92 66.34 -29.08
C GLN A 55 18.74 65.42 -30.29
N PHE A 56 17.79 64.47 -30.25
CA PHE A 56 17.48 63.64 -31.41
C PHE A 56 16.85 64.44 -32.56
N ARG A 57 16.01 65.43 -32.21
CA ARG A 57 15.38 66.36 -33.17
C ARG A 57 16.37 67.27 -33.91
N LYS A 58 17.61 67.43 -33.40
CA LYS A 58 18.66 68.28 -33.99
C LYS A 58 19.86 67.50 -34.54
N SER A 59 19.71 66.21 -34.85
CA SER A 59 20.80 65.41 -35.42
C SER A 59 21.11 65.82 -36.86
N ALA A 60 22.39 65.73 -37.26
CA ALA A 60 22.89 66.16 -38.58
C ALA A 60 22.19 65.47 -39.76
N ALA A 61 21.62 64.27 -39.55
CA ALA A 61 20.81 63.57 -40.54
C ALA A 61 19.46 64.25 -40.79
N VAL A 62 18.83 64.83 -39.75
CA VAL A 62 17.55 65.56 -39.84
C VAL A 62 17.75 66.93 -40.48
N GLN A 63 18.84 67.63 -40.14
CA GLN A 63 19.19 68.93 -40.73
C GLN A 63 19.63 68.86 -42.20
N ALA A 64 20.22 67.74 -42.64
CA ALA A 64 20.60 67.53 -44.04
C ALA A 64 19.37 67.37 -44.95
N ILE A 65 18.31 66.73 -44.44
CA ILE A 65 17.07 66.50 -45.20
C ILE A 65 16.20 67.77 -45.24
N ALA A 66 16.23 68.57 -44.17
CA ALA A 66 15.48 69.83 -44.07
C ALA A 66 15.91 70.92 -45.06
N ARG A 67 17.20 70.95 -45.44
CA ARG A 67 17.71 71.98 -46.36
C ARG A 67 17.33 71.76 -47.83
N THR A 68 17.04 70.51 -48.21
CA THR A 68 16.79 70.15 -49.62
C THR A 68 15.31 70.32 -50.02
N PHE A 69 14.40 70.27 -49.06
CA PHE A 69 12.96 70.43 -49.30
C PHE A 69 12.46 71.59 -48.42
N HIS A 70 12.20 72.78 -48.98
CA HIS A 70 11.65 73.93 -48.26
C HIS A 70 10.25 73.67 -47.66
N LEU A 71 10.19 72.89 -46.58
CA LEU A 71 9.02 72.58 -45.78
C LEU A 71 9.42 72.56 -44.29
N GLN A 72 8.54 73.12 -43.46
CA GLN A 72 8.70 73.41 -42.04
C GLN A 72 9.18 72.18 -41.23
N GLU A 73 10.36 72.28 -40.58
CA GLU A 73 11.06 71.19 -39.86
C GLU A 73 10.19 70.49 -38.81
N GLU A 74 9.23 71.20 -38.21
CA GLU A 74 8.32 70.69 -37.18
C GLU A 74 7.24 69.74 -37.75
N THR A 75 6.76 69.99 -38.97
CA THR A 75 5.70 69.18 -39.58
C THR A 75 6.24 67.89 -40.19
N ALA A 76 7.47 67.90 -40.71
CA ALA A 76 8.13 66.70 -41.22
C ALA A 76 8.45 65.69 -40.09
N ALA A 77 8.83 66.20 -38.91
CA ALA A 77 9.10 65.36 -37.73
C ALA A 77 7.82 64.69 -37.19
N GLU A 78 6.71 65.43 -37.06
CA GLU A 78 5.42 64.87 -36.62
C GLU A 78 4.89 63.80 -37.60
N ILE A 79 5.01 64.01 -38.92
CA ILE A 79 4.59 63.02 -39.92
C ILE A 79 5.45 61.75 -39.85
N PHE A 80 6.75 61.89 -39.64
CA PHE A 80 7.66 60.75 -39.53
C PHE A 80 7.41 59.95 -38.25
N GLU A 81 7.11 60.63 -37.13
CA GLU A 81 6.74 60.00 -35.86
C GLU A 81 5.42 59.23 -35.96
N ASP A 82 4.38 59.85 -36.55
CA ASP A 82 3.08 59.20 -36.80
C ASP A 82 3.21 58.00 -37.75
N PHE A 83 4.02 58.13 -38.81
CA PHE A 83 4.27 57.03 -39.73
C PHE A 83 5.01 55.88 -39.05
N ASN A 84 6.05 56.16 -38.25
CA ASN A 84 6.79 55.13 -37.52
C ASN A 84 5.90 54.40 -36.48
N SER A 85 5.06 55.14 -35.76
CA SER A 85 4.08 54.56 -34.83
C SER A 85 3.06 53.68 -35.55
N ALA A 86 2.53 54.14 -36.71
CA ALA A 86 1.60 53.35 -37.51
C ALA A 86 2.24 52.04 -38.02
N VAL A 87 3.50 52.10 -38.47
CA VAL A 87 4.26 50.92 -38.89
C VAL A 87 4.50 49.96 -37.71
N LEU A 88 4.85 50.47 -36.53
CA LEU A 88 5.04 49.66 -35.32
C LEU A 88 3.74 48.99 -34.87
N ILE A 89 2.62 49.72 -34.87
CA ILE A 89 1.30 49.17 -34.51
C ILE A 89 0.88 48.10 -35.51
N LEU A 90 1.05 48.33 -36.81
CA LEU A 90 0.76 47.32 -37.84
C LEU A 90 1.64 46.08 -37.68
N ALA A 91 2.92 46.25 -37.33
CA ALA A 91 3.82 45.13 -37.05
C ALA A 91 3.36 44.32 -35.82
N ILE A 92 2.98 44.99 -34.73
CA ILE A 92 2.47 44.35 -33.51
C ILE A 92 1.13 43.64 -33.79
N LEU A 93 0.19 44.31 -34.47
CA LEU A 93 -1.10 43.72 -34.83
C LEU A 93 -0.94 42.53 -35.76
N GLY A 94 -0.03 42.60 -36.75
CA GLY A 94 0.31 41.48 -37.62
C GLY A 94 0.89 40.30 -36.85
N PHE A 95 1.78 40.56 -35.88
CA PHE A 95 2.33 39.53 -35.01
C PHE A 95 1.26 38.90 -34.09
N LEU A 96 0.41 39.72 -33.43
CA LEU A 96 -0.67 39.25 -32.57
C LEU A 96 -1.73 38.46 -33.34
N ALA A 97 -2.14 38.93 -34.52
CA ALA A 97 -3.09 38.25 -35.38
C ALA A 97 -2.59 36.85 -35.78
N LYS A 98 -1.27 36.66 -35.87
CA LYS A 98 -0.66 35.36 -36.17
C LYS A 98 -0.43 34.49 -34.92
N ALA A 99 -0.08 35.09 -33.78
CA ALA A 99 0.27 34.36 -32.55
C ALA A 99 -0.94 33.97 -31.69
N LEU A 100 -1.93 34.86 -31.54
CA LEU A 100 -3.08 34.64 -30.65
C LEU A 100 -3.94 33.44 -31.06
N PRO A 101 -4.35 33.26 -32.33
CA PRO A 101 -5.17 32.11 -32.71
C PRO A 101 -4.47 30.78 -32.44
N LYS A 102 -3.14 30.72 -32.64
CA LYS A 102 -2.35 29.52 -32.38
C LYS A 102 -2.28 29.19 -30.88
N ALA A 103 -2.12 30.20 -30.02
CA ALA A 103 -2.08 30.02 -28.58
C ALA A 103 -3.44 29.62 -27.99
N PHE A 104 -4.53 30.25 -28.43
CA PHE A 104 -5.89 29.89 -27.99
C PHE A 104 -6.28 28.49 -28.46
N ARG A 105 -6.01 28.13 -29.72
CA ARG A 105 -6.28 26.76 -30.22
C ARG A 105 -5.57 25.70 -29.40
N LYS A 106 -4.26 25.88 -29.14
CA LYS A 106 -3.49 24.94 -28.30
C LYS A 106 -4.09 24.82 -26.89
N ARG A 107 -4.47 25.93 -26.27
CA ARG A 107 -5.09 25.92 -24.93
C ARG A 107 -6.45 25.23 -24.95
N THR A 108 -7.29 25.49 -25.95
CA THR A 108 -8.59 24.84 -26.10
C THR A 108 -8.44 23.33 -26.31
N GLU A 109 -7.51 22.91 -27.15
CA GLU A 109 -7.20 21.47 -27.36
C GLU A 109 -6.73 20.81 -26.07
N THR A 110 -5.83 21.46 -25.30
CA THR A 110 -5.40 20.95 -23.99
C THR A 110 -6.56 20.87 -23.01
N LEU A 111 -7.38 21.93 -22.88
CA LEU A 111 -8.54 21.92 -21.98
C LEU A 111 -9.58 20.87 -22.36
N GLN A 112 -9.83 20.65 -23.66
CA GLN A 112 -10.72 19.59 -24.12
C GLN A 112 -10.17 18.21 -23.78
N LYS A 113 -8.86 18.00 -23.96
CA LYS A 113 -8.19 16.76 -23.57
C LYS A 113 -8.28 16.53 -22.06
N ASP A 114 -7.95 17.53 -21.25
CA ASP A 114 -7.96 17.43 -19.78
C ASP A 114 -9.39 17.17 -19.26
N LEU A 115 -10.40 17.81 -19.85
CA LEU A 115 -11.80 17.55 -19.52
C LEU A 115 -12.25 16.14 -19.92
N ALA A 116 -11.82 15.64 -21.08
CA ALA A 116 -12.12 14.28 -21.50
C ALA A 116 -11.45 13.24 -20.59
N GLU A 117 -10.19 13.50 -20.20
CA GLU A 117 -9.43 12.66 -19.28
C GLU A 117 -10.05 12.67 -17.88
N ALA A 118 -10.42 13.84 -17.35
CA ALA A 118 -11.10 13.97 -16.06
C ALA A 118 -12.46 13.26 -16.04
N ARG A 119 -13.25 13.35 -17.14
CA ARG A 119 -14.51 12.61 -17.28
C ARG A 119 -14.28 11.11 -17.27
N LYS A 120 -13.30 10.63 -18.04
CA LYS A 120 -12.94 9.21 -18.08
C LYS A 120 -12.49 8.70 -16.72
N ALA A 121 -11.65 9.46 -16.02
CA ALA A 121 -11.18 9.12 -14.68
C ALA A 121 -12.35 9.08 -13.67
N SER A 122 -13.30 10.01 -13.78
CA SER A 122 -14.50 10.03 -12.93
C SER A 122 -15.42 8.83 -13.20
N GLU A 123 -15.61 8.48 -14.47
CA GLU A 123 -16.41 7.32 -14.87
C GLU A 123 -15.77 6.01 -14.38
N GLU A 124 -14.45 5.88 -14.52
CA GLU A 124 -13.71 4.74 -14.00
C GLU A 124 -13.78 4.63 -12.47
N ALA A 125 -13.62 5.75 -11.75
CA ALA A 125 -13.77 5.81 -10.30
C ALA A 125 -15.18 5.40 -9.86
N ASN A 126 -16.21 5.90 -10.54
CA ASN A 126 -17.61 5.54 -10.27
C ASN A 126 -17.89 4.06 -10.56
N SER A 127 -17.32 3.51 -11.64
CA SER A 127 -17.44 2.08 -11.95
C SER A 127 -16.79 1.22 -10.87
N ARG A 128 -15.61 1.61 -10.39
CA ARG A 128 -14.92 0.91 -9.30
C ARG A 128 -15.74 0.99 -8.01
N LEU A 129 -16.27 2.16 -7.67
CA LEU A 129 -17.12 2.35 -6.49
C LEU A 129 -18.33 1.43 -6.52
N ARG A 130 -19.07 1.40 -7.64
CA ARG A 130 -20.22 0.49 -7.84
C ARG A 130 -19.82 -0.97 -7.67
N SER A 131 -18.68 -1.38 -8.24
CA SER A 131 -18.22 -2.77 -8.09
C SER A 131 -17.90 -3.14 -6.63
N VAL A 132 -17.45 -2.17 -5.82
CA VAL A 132 -17.17 -2.36 -4.40
C VAL A 132 -18.46 -2.40 -3.61
N GLU A 133 -19.41 -1.49 -3.88
CA GLU A 133 -20.74 -1.49 -3.27
C GLU A 133 -21.48 -2.81 -3.55
N ASP A 134 -21.45 -3.30 -4.79
CA ASP A 134 -22.03 -4.60 -5.15
C ASP A 134 -21.39 -5.74 -4.35
N ARG A 135 -20.05 -5.75 -4.22
CA ARG A 135 -19.33 -6.75 -3.42
C ARG A 135 -19.70 -6.66 -1.94
N LEU A 136 -19.79 -5.45 -1.39
CA LEU A 136 -20.17 -5.23 0.00
C LEU A 136 -21.61 -5.70 0.27
N SER A 137 -22.54 -5.39 -0.63
CA SER A 137 -23.93 -5.84 -0.50
C SER A 137 -24.08 -7.37 -0.54
N ARG A 138 -23.22 -8.06 -1.30
CA ARG A 138 -23.19 -9.53 -1.34
C ARG A 138 -22.55 -10.11 -0.08
N LEU A 139 -21.51 -9.47 0.45
CA LEU A 139 -20.82 -9.93 1.66
C LEU A 139 -21.77 -10.05 2.85
N ASP A 140 -22.72 -9.12 3.03
CA ASP A 140 -23.72 -9.22 4.11
C ASP A 140 -24.55 -10.52 3.99
N SER A 141 -24.98 -10.86 2.78
CA SER A 141 -25.73 -12.11 2.53
C SER A 141 -24.86 -13.37 2.66
N GLU A 142 -23.59 -13.29 2.26
CA GLU A 142 -22.63 -14.39 2.41
C GLU A 142 -22.28 -14.63 3.89
N ILE A 143 -22.16 -13.57 4.70
CA ILE A 143 -21.91 -13.66 6.14
C ILE A 143 -23.07 -14.36 6.84
N GLU A 144 -24.32 -13.99 6.54
CA GLU A 144 -25.49 -14.65 7.13
C GLU A 144 -25.61 -16.11 6.67
N ALA A 145 -25.37 -16.40 5.39
CA ALA A 145 -25.33 -17.78 4.90
C ALA A 145 -24.24 -18.61 5.58
N PHE A 146 -23.04 -18.03 5.74
CA PHE A 146 -21.92 -18.67 6.43
C PHE A 146 -22.24 -18.91 7.90
N ARG A 147 -22.89 -17.96 8.58
CA ARG A 147 -23.30 -18.12 9.98
C ARG A 147 -24.28 -19.27 10.15
N ILE A 148 -25.29 -19.36 9.29
CA ILE A 148 -26.27 -20.45 9.30
C ILE A 148 -25.57 -21.80 9.03
N GLN A 149 -24.66 -21.83 8.05
CA GLN A 149 -23.89 -23.02 7.73
C GLN A 149 -23.02 -23.47 8.91
N MET A 150 -22.30 -22.55 9.55
CA MET A 150 -21.47 -22.85 10.72
C MET A 150 -22.30 -23.32 11.91
N GLU A 151 -23.49 -22.78 12.14
CA GLU A 151 -24.37 -23.24 13.22
C GLU A 151 -24.86 -24.67 12.98
N GLN A 152 -25.23 -24.99 11.73
CA GLN A 152 -25.60 -26.35 11.34
C GLN A 152 -24.42 -27.33 11.42
N GLU A 153 -23.25 -26.93 10.94
CA GLU A 153 -22.03 -27.73 10.98
C GLU A 153 -21.56 -27.95 12.42
N SER A 154 -21.58 -26.91 13.27
CA SER A 154 -21.24 -27.01 14.69
C SER A 154 -22.16 -27.98 15.42
N ALA A 155 -23.47 -27.92 15.17
CA ALA A 155 -24.41 -28.86 15.78
C ALA A 155 -24.16 -30.32 15.35
N GLY A 156 -23.87 -30.53 14.06
CA GLY A 156 -23.51 -31.85 13.53
C GLY A 156 -22.18 -32.37 14.07
N ASP A 157 -21.19 -31.49 14.19
CA ASP A 157 -19.86 -31.82 14.72
C ASP A 157 -19.91 -32.14 16.21
N GLU A 158 -20.69 -31.39 16.99
CA GLU A 158 -20.91 -31.70 18.40
C GLU A 158 -21.48 -33.10 18.59
N GLN A 159 -22.46 -33.49 17.76
CA GLN A 159 -23.05 -34.82 17.85
C GLN A 159 -22.03 -35.91 17.47
N ARG A 160 -21.34 -35.75 16.33
CA ARG A 160 -20.31 -36.71 15.87
C ARG A 160 -19.16 -36.83 16.87
N MET A 161 -18.75 -35.72 17.47
CA MET A 161 -17.72 -35.69 18.51
C MET A 161 -18.18 -36.44 19.76
N LYS A 162 -19.41 -36.21 20.24
CA LYS A 162 -19.97 -36.93 21.39
C LYS A 162 -20.03 -38.44 21.15
N GLU A 163 -20.49 -38.87 19.97
CA GLU A 163 -20.54 -40.28 19.59
C GLU A 163 -19.15 -40.92 19.52
N THR A 164 -18.18 -40.21 18.93
CA THR A 164 -16.78 -40.66 18.83
C THR A 164 -16.14 -40.76 20.21
N ILE A 165 -16.35 -39.75 21.07
CA ILE A 165 -15.83 -39.74 22.44
C ILE A 165 -16.42 -40.90 23.25
N GLU A 166 -17.72 -41.16 23.16
CA GLU A 166 -18.32 -42.25 23.93
C GLU A 166 -17.83 -43.62 23.45
N THR A 167 -17.67 -43.79 22.14
CA THR A 167 -17.09 -45.01 21.56
C THR A 167 -15.66 -45.21 22.03
N GLU A 168 -14.84 -44.16 22.00
CA GLU A 168 -13.45 -44.23 22.43
C GLU A 168 -13.33 -44.44 23.95
N ARG A 169 -14.23 -43.83 24.73
CA ARG A 169 -14.35 -44.06 26.18
C ARG A 169 -14.57 -45.54 26.47
N GLN A 170 -15.53 -46.16 25.78
CA GLN A 170 -15.83 -47.59 25.94
C GLN A 170 -14.64 -48.47 25.55
N ARG A 171 -13.96 -48.11 24.45
CA ARG A 171 -12.75 -48.81 24.00
C ARG A 171 -11.62 -48.73 25.03
N ILE A 172 -11.36 -47.55 25.58
CA ILE A 172 -10.32 -47.34 26.60
C ILE A 172 -10.64 -48.16 27.85
N VAL A 173 -11.89 -48.14 28.32
CA VAL A 173 -12.30 -48.93 29.49
C VAL A 173 -12.09 -50.43 29.24
N ALA A 174 -12.54 -50.95 28.09
CA ALA A 174 -12.37 -52.36 27.75
C ALA A 174 -10.89 -52.77 27.66
N SER A 175 -10.04 -51.92 27.06
CA SER A 175 -8.59 -52.15 27.00
C SER A 175 -7.97 -52.16 28.40
N ALA A 176 -8.34 -51.19 29.25
CA ALA A 176 -7.84 -51.12 30.62
C ALA A 176 -8.26 -52.32 31.46
N GLU A 177 -9.50 -52.79 31.31
CA GLU A 177 -9.98 -54.02 31.97
C GLU A 177 -9.19 -55.25 31.53
N GLN A 178 -8.92 -55.38 30.22
CA GLN A 178 -8.10 -56.46 29.68
C GLN A 178 -6.65 -56.40 30.21
N ASP A 179 -6.05 -55.22 30.27
CA ASP A 179 -4.69 -55.01 30.78
C ASP A 179 -4.60 -55.33 32.28
N ILE A 180 -5.59 -54.90 33.07
CA ILE A 180 -5.68 -55.23 34.49
C ILE A 180 -5.81 -56.75 34.68
N ALA A 181 -6.68 -57.42 33.92
CA ALA A 181 -6.85 -58.86 34.02
C ALA A 181 -5.57 -59.62 33.66
N ALA A 182 -4.86 -59.18 32.61
CA ALA A 182 -3.58 -59.74 32.22
C ALA A 182 -2.50 -59.54 33.30
N ALA A 183 -2.41 -58.34 33.87
CA ALA A 183 -1.48 -58.02 34.95
C ALA A 183 -1.78 -58.83 36.23
N GLN A 184 -3.06 -58.98 36.59
CA GLN A 184 -3.47 -59.82 37.72
C GLN A 184 -3.09 -61.29 37.51
N ALA A 185 -3.34 -61.83 36.32
CA ALA A 185 -2.96 -63.20 35.99
C ALA A 185 -1.44 -63.40 36.03
N ALA A 186 -0.66 -62.42 35.55
CA ALA A 186 0.80 -62.44 35.63
C ALA A 186 1.28 -62.42 37.10
N ALA A 187 0.77 -61.49 37.92
CA ALA A 187 1.11 -61.39 39.33
C ALA A 187 0.76 -62.66 40.11
N GLN A 188 -0.40 -63.28 39.84
CA GLN A 188 -0.76 -64.56 40.47
C GLN A 188 0.19 -65.70 40.09
N ARG A 189 0.64 -65.75 38.83
CA ARG A 189 1.62 -66.76 38.39
C ARG A 189 2.96 -66.55 39.06
N GLU A 190 3.42 -65.31 39.17
CA GLU A 190 4.65 -64.94 39.85
C GLU A 190 4.61 -65.31 41.34
N LEU A 191 3.52 -65.01 42.04
CA LEU A 191 3.33 -65.40 43.45
C LEU A 191 3.33 -66.91 43.64
N LYS A 192 2.69 -67.67 42.74
CA LYS A 192 2.70 -69.14 42.78
C LYS A 192 4.11 -69.70 42.58
N GLN A 193 4.85 -69.15 41.63
CA GLN A 193 6.23 -69.56 41.37
C GLN A 193 7.14 -69.22 42.56
N PHE A 194 6.99 -68.04 43.14
CA PHE A 194 7.74 -67.64 44.34
C PHE A 194 7.46 -68.57 45.52
N ALA A 195 6.18 -68.88 45.79
CA ALA A 195 5.79 -69.80 46.86
C ALA A 195 6.33 -71.23 46.62
N ALA A 196 6.30 -71.72 45.38
CA ALA A 196 6.87 -73.02 45.02
C ALA A 196 8.39 -73.07 45.26
N ASN A 197 9.11 -72.02 44.85
CA ASN A 197 10.55 -71.91 45.08
C ASN A 197 10.88 -71.89 46.58
N LEU A 198 10.14 -71.10 47.37
CA LEU A 198 10.32 -71.04 48.82
C LEU A 198 10.05 -72.40 49.50
N ALA A 199 9.03 -73.12 49.04
CA ALA A 199 8.73 -74.47 49.53
C ALA A 199 9.85 -75.46 49.20
N ILE A 200 10.41 -75.40 47.98
CA ILE A 200 11.56 -76.22 47.57
C ILE A 200 12.79 -75.90 48.40
N GLU A 201 13.11 -74.61 48.59
CA GLU A 201 14.23 -74.16 49.42
C GLU A 201 14.09 -74.67 50.86
N ARG A 202 12.88 -74.56 51.44
CA ARG A 202 12.62 -75.08 52.78
C ARG A 202 12.74 -76.60 52.84
N ALA A 203 12.20 -77.32 51.87
CA ALA A 203 12.32 -78.78 51.80
C ALA A 203 13.79 -79.22 51.66
N GLN A 204 14.59 -78.56 50.82
CA GLN A 204 16.03 -78.80 50.70
C GLN A 204 16.77 -78.58 52.02
N SER A 205 16.38 -77.54 52.78
CA SER A 205 16.98 -77.27 54.10
C SER A 205 16.66 -78.32 55.17
N GLU A 206 15.51 -78.99 55.07
CA GLU A 206 15.08 -80.03 56.01
C GLU A 206 15.46 -81.46 55.58
N LEU A 207 15.81 -81.65 54.31
CA LEU A 207 16.18 -82.95 53.75
C LEU A 207 17.49 -83.48 54.38
N ARG A 208 17.36 -84.41 55.34
CA ARG A 208 18.48 -85.17 55.90
C ARG A 208 18.63 -86.49 55.17
N LEU A 209 19.67 -86.62 54.36
CA LEU A 209 20.04 -87.85 53.67
C LEU A 209 20.58 -88.87 54.70
N THR A 210 19.81 -89.94 54.91
CA THR A 210 20.22 -91.07 55.75
C THR A 210 20.48 -92.29 54.87
N PRO A 211 21.42 -93.18 55.24
CA PRO A 211 21.77 -94.37 54.44
C PRO A 211 20.58 -95.30 54.17
N GLU A 212 19.61 -95.34 55.08
CA GLU A 212 18.39 -96.14 54.95
C GLU A 212 17.43 -95.55 53.91
N ALA A 213 17.22 -94.22 53.92
CA ALA A 213 16.38 -93.53 52.93
C ALA A 213 16.95 -93.65 51.51
N ASP A 214 18.27 -93.58 51.35
CA ASP A 214 18.92 -93.76 50.05
C ASP A 214 18.70 -95.17 49.46
N ARG A 215 18.75 -96.22 50.30
CA ARG A 215 18.49 -97.59 49.86
C ARG A 215 17.05 -97.77 49.41
N GLU A 216 16.09 -97.18 50.12
CA GLU A 216 14.68 -97.22 49.76
C GLU A 216 14.43 -96.52 48.42
N LEU A 217 14.99 -95.33 48.21
CA LEU A 217 14.93 -94.58 46.95
C LEU A 217 15.52 -95.36 45.77
N VAL A 218 16.70 -95.97 45.94
CA VAL A 218 17.37 -96.76 44.89
C VAL A 218 16.54 -97.99 44.53
N SER A 219 15.95 -98.67 45.52
CA SER A 219 15.10 -99.84 45.28
C SER A 219 13.79 -99.47 44.57
N GLY A 220 13.18 -98.35 44.93
CA GLY A 220 11.97 -97.83 44.27
C GLY A 220 12.22 -97.42 42.83
N PHE A 221 13.32 -96.71 42.57
CA PHE A 221 13.71 -96.31 41.22
C PHE A 221 14.04 -97.52 40.33
N ALA A 222 14.77 -98.51 40.86
CA ALA A 222 15.03 -99.76 40.15
C ALA A 222 13.73 -100.51 39.80
N GLY A 223 12.76 -100.52 40.71
CA GLY A 223 11.43 -101.08 40.48
C GLY A 223 10.63 -100.32 39.40
N GLU A 224 10.68 -98.99 39.38
CA GLU A 224 10.00 -98.17 38.36
C GLU A 224 10.61 -98.36 36.97
N ILE A 225 11.94 -98.42 36.89
CA ILE A 225 12.67 -98.75 35.65
C ILE A 225 12.24 -100.13 35.16
N ALA A 226 12.29 -101.15 36.02
CA ALA A 226 11.88 -102.50 35.64
C ALA A 226 10.41 -102.56 35.16
N GLY A 227 9.52 -101.80 35.80
CA GLY A 227 8.11 -101.68 35.39
C GLY A 227 7.90 -100.98 34.04
N ARG A 228 8.69 -99.93 33.75
CA ARG A 228 8.65 -99.19 32.48
C ARG A 228 9.19 -100.02 31.31
N PHE A 229 10.29 -100.75 31.51
CA PHE A 229 10.87 -101.65 30.51
C PHE A 229 10.05 -102.95 30.36
N GLY A 230 9.37 -103.43 31.41
CA GLY A 230 8.46 -104.56 31.34
C GLY A 230 7.13 -104.27 30.61
N LYS A 231 6.68 -103.01 30.59
CA LYS A 231 5.49 -102.57 29.81
C LYS A 231 5.77 -102.36 28.32
N GLY A 232 6.99 -101.99 27.94
CA GLY A 232 7.39 -101.81 26.54
C GLY A 232 7.54 -103.13 25.75
N ALA A 233 7.70 -104.26 26.43
CA ALA A 233 7.89 -105.59 25.82
C ALA A 233 6.56 -106.37 25.58
N ARG A 234 5.40 -105.74 25.78
CA ARG A 234 4.06 -106.36 25.60
C ARG A 234 3.19 -105.70 24.51
N ASN A 235 3.79 -104.94 23.61
CA ASN A 235 3.15 -104.47 22.37
C ASN A 235 3.84 -105.10 21.17
#